data_AF-A0A4Q6B2J5-F1
#
_entry.id   AF-A0A4Q6B2J5-F1
#
_cell.length_a   1.000
_cell.length_b   1.000
_cell.length_c   1.000
_cell.angle_alpha   90.00
_cell.angle_beta   90.00
_cell.angle_gamma   90.00
#
_symmetry.space_group_name_H-M   'P 1'
#
loop_
_entity.id
_entity.type
_entity.pdbx_description
1 polymer ?
#
loop_
_entity_poly.entity_id
_entity_poly.type
_entity_poly.pdbx_seq_one_letter_code
_entity_poly.pdbx_strand_id
1 'polypeptide(L)'
;MKLFGQFLIDKEIITKDDFVAAMIIQAESLPSLPLAVHELKLFNIDHQVAVFAYQASHFKEYRVAAVEMGLWDAANVEHALGRFFLSRLKPLGEILVEQGCITLNQLSGALEQYVALGDDVYEPEKIKPAPALRVVKENDQTFSDLNVRKIKIPSASANDRSLFTLYCGRFDEAFKARLLKHLRAPSDTDKGSLLTTLRALKYAANFIMAFKSVLLLESLTLAVEQKTPRAAGDQALVERALMYLWTLRAGLSSGEHEMVTLSVASLDSRIEELCFIISRMGDKS
;
A
#
# COMPACT_ATOMS: atom_id res chain seq x y z
N MET A 1 -7.21 -30.16 10.53
CA MET A 1 -5.75 -30.34 10.59
C MET A 1 -5.11 -29.03 11.08
N LYS A 2 -4.48 -29.01 12.26
CA LYS A 2 -3.66 -27.85 12.68
C LYS A 2 -2.51 -27.68 11.70
N LEU A 3 -2.16 -26.47 11.26
CA LEU A 3 -0.96 -26.28 10.44
C LEU A 3 0.29 -26.72 11.23
N PHE A 4 1.26 -27.36 10.57
CA PHE A 4 2.47 -27.86 11.23
C PHE A 4 3.23 -26.76 12.00
N GLY A 5 3.27 -25.54 11.47
CA GLY A 5 3.85 -24.39 12.17
C GLY A 5 3.17 -24.06 13.50
N GLN A 6 1.83 -24.14 13.55
CA GLN A 6 1.09 -23.95 14.80
C GLN A 6 1.40 -25.08 15.80
N PHE A 7 1.55 -26.31 15.31
CA PHE A 7 1.96 -27.42 16.16
C PHE A 7 3.35 -27.19 16.79
N LEU A 8 4.32 -26.64 16.04
CA LEU A 8 5.65 -26.31 16.57
C LEU A 8 5.56 -25.23 17.67
N ILE A 9 4.69 -24.24 17.51
CA ILE A 9 4.43 -23.21 18.53
C ILE A 9 3.78 -23.83 19.78
N ASP A 10 2.75 -24.66 19.59
CA ASP A 10 2.02 -25.31 20.69
C ASP A 10 2.92 -26.25 21.52
N LYS A 11 3.95 -26.82 20.88
CA LYS A 11 4.97 -27.65 21.53
C LYS A 11 6.15 -26.86 22.10
N GLU A 12 6.09 -25.53 22.03
CA GLU A 12 7.16 -24.62 22.49
C GLU A 12 8.52 -24.93 21.84
N ILE A 13 8.50 -25.51 20.64
CA ILE A 13 9.71 -25.84 19.87
C ILE A 13 10.27 -24.59 19.20
N ILE A 14 9.38 -23.70 18.77
CA ILE A 14 9.69 -22.38 18.24
C ILE A 14 8.77 -21.35 18.88
N THR A 15 9.16 -20.08 18.88
CA THR A 15 8.28 -18.98 19.31
C THR A 15 7.39 -18.50 18.17
N LYS A 16 6.36 -17.70 18.50
CA LYS A 16 5.53 -17.01 17.50
C LYS A 16 6.37 -16.05 16.65
N ASP A 17 7.34 -15.38 17.26
CA ASP A 17 8.21 -14.43 16.57
C ASP A 17 9.12 -15.16 15.57
N ASP A 18 9.67 -16.32 15.93
CA ASP A 18 10.44 -17.17 15.02
C ASP A 18 9.61 -17.61 13.82
N PHE A 19 8.37 -18.03 14.07
CA PHE A 19 7.45 -18.45 13.01
C PHE A 19 7.12 -17.30 12.05
N VAL A 20 6.80 -16.11 12.58
CA VAL A 20 6.53 -14.92 11.75
C VAL A 20 7.77 -14.51 10.96
N ALA A 21 8.94 -14.48 11.59
CA ALA A 21 10.20 -14.17 10.91
C ALA A 21 10.48 -15.14 9.76
N ALA A 22 10.30 -16.44 9.99
CA ALA A 22 10.48 -17.46 8.95
C ALA A 22 9.46 -17.31 7.80
N MET A 23 8.20 -16.96 8.11
CA MET A 23 7.19 -16.69 7.08
C MET A 23 7.53 -15.46 6.22
N ILE A 24 8.10 -14.41 6.83
CA ILE A 24 8.56 -13.23 6.10
C ILE A 24 9.69 -13.63 5.13
N ILE A 25 10.70 -14.36 5.61
CA ILE A 25 11.81 -14.85 4.76
C ILE A 25 11.27 -15.74 3.62
N GLN A 26 10.31 -16.61 3.91
CA GLN A 26 9.68 -17.45 2.90
C GLN A 26 8.96 -16.61 1.84
N ALA A 27 8.19 -15.60 2.25
CA ALA A 27 7.49 -14.69 1.35
C ALA A 27 8.46 -13.88 0.48
N GLU A 28 9.55 -13.39 1.07
CA GLU A 28 10.62 -12.65 0.37
C GLU A 28 11.40 -13.52 -0.63
N SER A 29 11.44 -14.84 -0.42
CA SER A 29 12.10 -15.78 -1.35
C SER A 29 11.32 -15.98 -2.66
N LEU A 30 10.03 -15.64 -2.68
CA LEU A 30 9.20 -15.81 -3.86
C LEU A 30 9.28 -14.59 -4.77
N PRO A 31 9.50 -14.77 -6.08
CA PRO A 31 9.44 -13.67 -7.02
C PRO A 31 8.03 -13.07 -7.05
N SER A 32 7.94 -11.77 -7.34
CA SER A 32 6.63 -11.14 -7.56
C SER A 32 5.90 -11.79 -8.73
N LEU A 33 4.57 -11.76 -8.69
CA LEU A 33 3.77 -12.38 -9.75
C LEU A 33 4.11 -11.90 -11.17
N PRO A 34 4.31 -10.59 -11.44
CA PRO A 34 4.72 -10.12 -12.76
C PRO A 34 6.07 -10.67 -13.20
N LEU A 35 7.03 -10.76 -12.27
CA LEU A 35 8.35 -11.33 -12.56
C LEU A 35 8.24 -12.83 -12.90
N ALA A 36 7.45 -13.59 -12.15
CA ALA A 36 7.21 -15.01 -12.44
C ALA A 36 6.57 -15.21 -13.83
N VAL A 37 5.56 -14.39 -14.17
CA VAL A 37 4.91 -14.39 -15.49
C VAL A 37 5.90 -14.07 -16.61
N HIS A 38 6.83 -13.14 -16.37
CA HIS A 38 7.89 -12.79 -17.31
C HIS A 38 8.91 -13.91 -17.51
N GLU A 39 9.46 -14.47 -16.42
CA GLU A 39 10.47 -15.54 -16.49
C GLU A 39 9.93 -16.78 -17.22
N LEU A 40 8.66 -17.12 -16.97
CA LEU A 40 7.98 -18.23 -17.63
C LEU A 40 7.54 -17.90 -19.07
N LYS A 41 7.72 -16.65 -19.53
CA LYS A 41 7.28 -16.15 -20.84
C LYS A 41 5.79 -16.42 -21.09
N LEU A 42 4.98 -16.37 -20.04
CA LEU A 42 3.52 -16.57 -20.16
C LEU A 42 2.90 -15.39 -20.90
N PHE A 43 3.40 -14.17 -20.62
CA PHE A 43 3.04 -12.94 -21.32
C PHE A 43 4.27 -12.37 -22.04
N ASN A 44 4.06 -11.83 -23.25
CA ASN A 44 5.05 -10.99 -23.91
C ASN A 44 5.15 -9.62 -23.20
N ILE A 45 6.15 -8.81 -23.58
CA ILE A 45 6.39 -7.50 -22.95
C ILE A 45 5.19 -6.57 -23.11
N ASP A 46 4.58 -6.54 -24.30
CA ASP A 46 3.44 -5.65 -24.59
C ASP A 46 2.23 -5.98 -23.70
N HIS A 47 1.95 -7.26 -23.47
CA HIS A 47 0.91 -7.72 -22.55
C HIS A 47 1.21 -7.29 -21.12
N GLN A 48 2.46 -7.41 -20.65
CA GLN A 48 2.82 -6.99 -19.29
C GLN A 48 2.68 -5.47 -19.11
N VAL A 49 3.13 -4.68 -20.09
CA VAL A 49 2.97 -3.22 -20.08
C VAL A 49 1.48 -2.85 -20.05
N ALA A 50 0.66 -3.54 -20.84
CA ALA A 50 -0.78 -3.31 -20.87
C ALA A 50 -1.44 -3.66 -19.52
N VAL A 51 -1.05 -4.76 -18.88
CA VAL A 51 -1.53 -5.13 -17.54
C VAL A 51 -1.13 -4.10 -16.50
N PHE A 52 0.11 -3.61 -16.50
CA PHE A 52 0.55 -2.56 -15.57
C PHE A 52 -0.19 -1.24 -15.79
N ALA A 53 -0.43 -0.84 -17.05
CA ALA A 53 -1.21 0.35 -17.36
C ALA A 53 -2.66 0.23 -16.87
N TYR A 54 -3.28 -0.95 -17.04
CA TYR A 54 -4.62 -1.23 -16.54
C TYR A 54 -4.64 -1.22 -15.00
N GLN A 55 -3.64 -1.85 -14.37
CA GLN A 55 -3.46 -1.88 -12.92
C GLN A 55 -3.42 -0.46 -12.34
N ALA A 56 -2.61 0.43 -12.93
CA ALA A 56 -2.43 1.80 -12.47
C ALA A 56 -3.67 2.67 -12.69
N SER A 57 -4.48 2.39 -13.71
CA SER A 57 -5.71 3.15 -14.00
C SER A 57 -6.93 2.67 -13.21
N HIS A 58 -6.96 1.40 -12.80
CA HIS A 58 -8.12 0.78 -12.14
C HIS A 58 -7.86 0.34 -10.70
N PHE A 59 -6.63 0.55 -10.18
CA PHE A 59 -6.21 0.17 -8.83
C PHE A 59 -6.47 -1.30 -8.48
N LYS A 60 -6.16 -2.19 -9.42
CA LYS A 60 -6.35 -3.64 -9.28
C LYS A 60 -5.05 -4.33 -8.88
N GLU A 61 -5.15 -5.58 -8.46
CA GLU A 61 -3.99 -6.48 -8.39
C GLU A 61 -3.63 -6.98 -9.80
N TYR A 62 -2.36 -7.33 -10.03
CA TYR A 62 -1.88 -7.77 -11.34
C TYR A 62 -2.67 -8.94 -11.93
N ARG A 63 -2.99 -9.96 -11.11
CA ARG A 63 -3.81 -11.11 -11.55
C ARG A 63 -5.21 -10.66 -11.97
N VAL A 64 -5.86 -9.84 -11.15
CA VAL A 64 -7.22 -9.35 -11.43
C VAL A 64 -7.23 -8.52 -12.72
N ALA A 65 -6.26 -7.61 -12.89
CA ALA A 65 -6.08 -6.85 -14.11
C ALA A 65 -5.91 -7.76 -15.34
N ALA A 66 -5.04 -8.77 -15.26
CA ALA A 66 -4.82 -9.70 -16.36
C ALA A 66 -6.05 -10.57 -16.70
N VAL A 67 -6.85 -10.96 -15.70
CA VAL A 67 -8.13 -11.68 -15.88
C VAL A 67 -9.14 -10.79 -16.58
N GLU A 68 -9.34 -9.56 -16.10
CA GLU A 68 -10.28 -8.60 -16.70
C GLU A 68 -9.90 -8.23 -18.14
N MET A 69 -8.60 -8.24 -18.47
CA MET A 69 -8.10 -8.02 -19.83
C MET A 69 -8.18 -9.27 -20.74
N GLY A 70 -8.66 -10.40 -20.24
CA GLY A 70 -8.74 -11.66 -21.00
C GLY A 70 -7.38 -12.28 -21.34
N LEU A 71 -6.30 -11.85 -20.66
CA LEU A 71 -4.95 -12.38 -20.85
C LEU A 71 -4.66 -13.59 -19.96
N TRP A 72 -5.48 -13.81 -18.93
CA TRP A 72 -5.27 -14.85 -17.94
C TRP A 72 -6.09 -16.11 -18.23
N ASP A 73 -5.43 -17.10 -18.83
CA ASP A 73 -5.99 -18.45 -18.93
C ASP A 73 -5.68 -19.24 -17.66
N ALA A 74 -6.70 -19.46 -16.82
CA ALA A 74 -6.54 -20.15 -15.54
C ALA A 74 -5.91 -21.53 -15.68
N ALA A 75 -6.24 -22.29 -16.73
CA ALA A 75 -5.73 -23.65 -16.89
C ALA A 75 -4.22 -23.67 -17.16
N ASN A 76 -3.75 -22.77 -18.02
CA ASN A 76 -2.34 -22.74 -18.44
C ASN A 76 -1.48 -21.90 -17.49
N VAL A 77 -1.95 -20.71 -17.13
CA VAL A 77 -1.18 -19.73 -16.35
C VAL A 77 -1.05 -20.19 -14.89
N GLU A 78 -2.15 -20.62 -14.25
CA GLU A 78 -2.10 -21.02 -12.84
C GLU A 78 -1.33 -22.32 -12.63
N HIS A 79 -1.45 -23.27 -13.56
CA HIS A 79 -0.68 -24.51 -13.50
C HIS A 79 0.83 -24.24 -13.64
N ALA A 80 1.24 -23.42 -14.60
CA ALA A 80 2.64 -23.06 -14.81
C ALA A 80 3.21 -22.28 -13.60
N LEU A 81 2.48 -21.29 -13.09
CA LEU A 81 2.88 -20.52 -11.92
C LEU A 81 2.95 -21.39 -10.66
N GLY A 82 1.97 -22.27 -10.45
CA GLY A 82 1.96 -23.19 -9.31
C GLY A 82 3.20 -24.06 -9.28
N ARG A 83 3.59 -24.65 -10.42
CA ARG A 83 4.84 -25.43 -10.52
C ARG A 83 6.08 -24.57 -10.28
N PHE A 84 6.12 -23.37 -10.85
CA PHE A 84 7.25 -22.46 -10.71
C PHE A 84 7.45 -22.03 -9.25
N PHE A 85 6.39 -21.61 -8.56
CA PHE A 85 6.46 -21.24 -7.15
C PHE A 85 6.81 -22.44 -6.27
N LEU A 86 6.20 -23.61 -6.48
CA LEU A 86 6.53 -24.82 -5.70
C LEU A 86 8.00 -25.23 -5.85
N SER A 87 8.60 -25.01 -7.02
CA SER A 87 10.02 -25.33 -7.27
C SER A 87 11.01 -24.36 -6.61
N ARG A 88 10.55 -23.16 -6.23
CA ARG A 88 11.38 -22.10 -5.63
C ARG A 88 11.03 -21.81 -4.17
N LEU A 89 9.87 -22.27 -3.72
CA LEU A 89 9.41 -22.10 -2.36
C LEU A 89 10.37 -22.81 -1.43
N LYS A 90 11.13 -22.03 -0.66
CA LYS A 90 11.95 -22.57 0.39
C LYS A 90 11.05 -23.13 1.49
N PRO A 91 11.18 -24.42 1.87
CA PRO A 91 10.37 -24.99 2.93
C PRO A 91 10.57 -24.24 4.25
N LEU A 92 9.48 -23.97 4.97
CA LEU A 92 9.54 -23.21 6.22
C LEU A 92 10.43 -23.86 7.28
N GLY A 93 10.43 -25.20 7.33
CA GLY A 93 11.31 -25.96 8.23
C GLY A 93 12.80 -25.74 7.94
N GLU A 94 13.19 -25.60 6.67
CA GLU A 94 14.57 -25.30 6.28
C GLU A 94 14.97 -23.90 6.77
N ILE A 95 14.08 -22.92 6.58
CA ILE A 95 14.31 -21.53 7.06
C ILE A 95 14.50 -21.50 8.57
N LEU A 96 13.64 -22.19 9.33
CA LEU A 96 13.74 -22.24 10.79
C LEU A 96 15.05 -22.89 11.27
N VAL A 97 15.56 -23.89 10.54
CA VAL A 97 16.86 -24.52 10.84
C VAL A 97 18.02 -23.56 10.55
N GLU A 98 17.99 -22.86 9.42
CA GLU A 98 19.04 -21.90 9.06
C GLU A 98 19.11 -20.70 9.99
N GLN A 99 17.96 -20.22 10.48
CA GLN A 99 17.88 -19.14 11.47
C GLN A 99 18.31 -19.61 12.88
N GLY A 100 18.55 -20.92 13.07
CA GLY A 100 18.91 -21.49 14.36
C GLY A 100 17.76 -21.55 15.37
N CYS A 101 16.51 -21.32 14.93
CA CYS A 101 15.32 -21.40 15.77
C CYS A 101 15.00 -22.84 16.19
N ILE A 102 15.36 -23.81 15.35
CA ILE A 102 15.15 -25.24 15.59
C ILE A 102 16.33 -26.04 15.02
N THR A 103 16.69 -27.17 15.63
CA THR A 103 17.67 -28.10 15.04
C THR A 103 16.99 -29.09 14.09
N LEU A 104 17.75 -29.67 13.16
CA LEU A 104 17.24 -30.72 12.25
C LEU A 104 16.65 -31.93 13.00
N ASN A 105 17.25 -32.30 14.14
CA ASN A 105 16.76 -33.40 14.98
C ASN A 105 15.42 -33.06 15.64
N GLN A 106 15.26 -31.84 16.17
CA GLN A 106 13.98 -31.37 16.72
C GLN A 106 12.90 -31.29 15.64
N LEU A 107 13.24 -30.80 14.44
CA LEU A 107 12.31 -30.72 13.32
C LEU A 107 11.82 -32.11 12.89
N SER A 108 12.74 -33.07 12.77
CA SER A 108 12.42 -34.45 12.40
C SER A 108 11.53 -35.13 13.44
N GLY A 109 11.88 -35.01 14.73
CA GLY A 109 11.05 -35.55 15.81
C GLY A 109 9.68 -34.89 15.91
N ALA A 110 9.58 -33.58 15.63
CA ALA A 110 8.31 -32.88 15.59
C ALA A 110 7.42 -33.34 14.43
N LEU A 111 8.01 -33.61 13.25
CA LEU A 111 7.29 -34.15 12.09
C LEU A 111 6.74 -35.55 12.39
N GLU A 112 7.54 -36.44 12.98
CA GLU A 112 7.08 -37.78 13.37
C GLU A 112 5.90 -37.72 14.35
N GLN A 113 6.01 -36.87 15.38
CA GLN A 113 4.92 -36.66 16.33
C GLN A 113 3.66 -36.09 15.66
N TYR A 114 3.84 -35.14 14.74
CA TYR A 114 2.74 -34.50 14.04
C TYR A 114 2.01 -35.46 13.10
N VAL A 115 2.74 -36.29 12.35
CA VAL A 115 2.15 -37.33 11.48
C VAL A 115 1.43 -38.40 12.31
N ALA A 116 1.97 -38.77 13.48
CA ALA A 116 1.36 -39.75 14.37
C ALA A 116 0.03 -39.29 14.99
N LEU A 117 -0.29 -37.99 14.98
CA LEU A 117 -1.58 -37.48 15.45
C LEU A 117 -2.75 -37.83 14.53
N GLY A 118 -2.49 -38.17 13.26
CA GLY A 118 -3.53 -38.46 12.27
C GLY A 118 -4.47 -37.27 11.98
N ASP A 119 -5.47 -37.51 11.14
CA ASP A 119 -6.45 -36.48 10.75
C ASP A 119 -7.55 -36.22 11.80
N ASP A 120 -7.70 -37.11 12.80
CA ASP A 120 -8.86 -37.16 13.70
C ASP A 120 -8.78 -36.22 14.92
N VAL A 121 -7.67 -35.49 15.10
CA VAL A 121 -7.49 -34.57 16.24
C VAL A 121 -7.61 -33.12 15.77
N TYR A 122 -8.81 -32.69 15.36
CA TYR A 122 -9.07 -31.27 15.18
C TYR A 122 -10.48 -30.84 15.58
N GLU A 123 -10.61 -30.33 16.79
CA GLU A 123 -11.52 -29.21 17.03
C GLU A 123 -10.69 -27.92 16.94
N PRO A 124 -10.98 -27.01 16.00
CA PRO A 124 -10.47 -25.65 16.12
C PRO A 124 -10.89 -25.14 17.49
N GLU A 125 -9.93 -24.73 18.33
CA GLU A 125 -10.30 -23.78 19.38
C GLU A 125 -11.06 -22.66 18.67
N LYS A 126 -12.33 -22.47 19.03
CA LYS A 126 -13.13 -21.36 18.51
C LYS A 126 -12.33 -20.12 18.82
N ILE A 127 -11.62 -19.62 17.81
CA ILE A 127 -10.92 -18.36 17.89
C ILE A 127 -12.02 -17.38 18.26
N LYS A 128 -12.05 -16.94 19.53
CA LYS A 128 -12.93 -15.85 19.92
C LYS A 128 -12.63 -14.76 18.91
N PRO A 129 -13.62 -14.28 18.14
CA PRO A 129 -13.38 -13.25 17.14
C PRO A 129 -12.55 -12.19 17.84
N ALA A 130 -11.39 -11.89 17.24
CA ALA A 130 -10.50 -10.88 17.78
C ALA A 130 -11.38 -9.71 18.18
N PRO A 131 -11.35 -9.26 19.45
CA PRO A 131 -12.27 -8.23 19.93
C PRO A 131 -12.22 -7.12 18.89
N ALA A 132 -13.38 -6.82 18.29
CA ALA A 132 -13.49 -5.82 17.23
C ALA A 132 -12.62 -4.65 17.64
N LEU A 133 -11.60 -4.33 16.84
CA LEU A 133 -10.66 -3.24 17.09
C LEU A 133 -11.52 -2.07 17.55
N ARG A 134 -11.52 -1.83 18.87
CA ARG A 134 -12.27 -0.70 19.40
C ARG A 134 -11.54 0.46 18.79
N VAL A 135 -12.22 1.17 17.90
CA VAL A 135 -11.85 2.54 17.55
C VAL A 135 -11.79 3.24 18.90
N VAL A 136 -10.58 3.35 19.44
CA VAL A 136 -10.32 4.08 20.65
C VAL A 136 -10.74 5.48 20.28
N LYS A 137 -11.89 5.92 20.80
CA LYS A 137 -12.23 7.34 20.78
C LYS A 137 -11.04 8.02 21.44
N GLU A 138 -10.31 8.81 20.65
CA GLU A 138 -9.18 9.61 21.11
C GLU A 138 -9.67 10.44 22.30
N ASN A 139 -9.37 9.96 23.50
CA ASN A 139 -9.20 10.85 24.62
C ASN A 139 -7.83 11.49 24.41
N ASP A 140 -7.77 12.80 24.59
CA ASP A 140 -6.62 13.72 24.57
C ASP A 140 -5.53 13.36 25.61
N GLN A 141 -5.19 12.08 25.77
CA GLN A 141 -3.99 11.64 26.45
C GLN A 141 -2.86 11.65 25.42
N THR A 142 -2.04 12.69 25.54
CA THR A 142 -0.73 12.85 24.91
C THR A 142 -0.03 11.52 24.67
N PHE A 143 0.13 11.18 23.40
CA PHE A 143 0.89 10.05 22.84
C PHE A 143 2.41 10.13 23.10
N SER A 144 2.86 10.74 24.20
CA SER A 144 4.29 11.00 24.45
C SER A 144 5.09 9.76 24.86
N ASP A 145 4.43 8.69 25.32
CA ASP A 145 5.13 7.63 26.05
C ASP A 145 5.15 6.26 25.34
N LEU A 146 4.57 6.16 24.14
CA LEU A 146 4.89 5.01 23.28
C LEU A 146 6.30 5.22 22.74
N ASN A 147 7.23 4.44 23.27
CA ASN A 147 8.58 4.22 22.74
C ASN A 147 8.47 3.65 21.32
N VAL A 148 8.09 4.48 20.36
CA VAL A 148 8.23 4.22 18.94
C VAL A 148 9.72 4.11 18.72
N ARG A 149 10.22 2.87 18.68
CA ARG A 149 11.54 2.55 18.16
C ARG A 149 11.69 3.41 16.92
N LYS A 150 12.64 4.36 16.93
CA LYS A 150 12.91 5.26 15.79
C LYS A 150 13.13 4.38 14.56
N ILE A 151 12.07 4.14 13.80
CA ILE A 151 12.17 3.46 12.52
C ILE A 151 13.06 4.40 11.73
N LYS A 152 14.27 3.95 11.42
CA LYS A 152 15.25 4.73 10.70
C LYS A 152 14.76 4.79 9.26
N ILE A 153 13.88 5.75 8.98
CA ILE A 153 13.37 5.98 7.63
C ILE A 153 14.61 6.33 6.79
N PRO A 154 14.94 5.52 5.76
CA PRO A 154 16.10 5.78 4.95
C PRO A 154 15.98 7.17 4.32
N SER A 155 17.07 7.94 4.37
CA SER A 155 17.12 9.24 3.71
C SER A 155 16.95 9.07 2.21
N ALA A 156 16.18 9.95 1.57
CA ALA A 156 15.95 9.93 0.13
C ALA A 156 17.28 9.90 -0.65
N SER A 157 17.37 9.04 -1.65
CA SER A 157 18.55 8.92 -2.52
C SER A 157 18.75 10.20 -3.35
N ALA A 158 19.92 10.34 -3.98
CA ALA A 158 20.19 11.47 -4.88
C ALA A 158 19.20 11.51 -6.08
N ASN A 159 18.78 10.34 -6.55
CA ASN A 159 17.78 10.22 -7.62
C ASN A 159 16.41 10.68 -7.13
N ASP A 160 15.98 10.25 -5.94
CA ASP A 160 14.70 10.67 -5.34
C ASP A 160 14.63 12.18 -5.18
N ARG A 161 15.70 12.83 -4.71
CA ARG A 161 15.76 14.30 -4.57
C ARG A 161 15.60 15.03 -5.89
N SER A 162 16.14 14.48 -6.97
CA SER A 162 15.99 15.05 -8.32
C SER A 162 14.53 14.97 -8.79
N LEU A 163 13.86 13.85 -8.51
CA LEU A 163 12.45 13.66 -8.80
C LEU A 163 11.54 14.55 -7.93
N PHE A 164 11.85 14.70 -6.64
CA PHE A 164 11.16 15.63 -5.75
C PHE A 164 11.29 17.05 -6.27
N THR A 165 12.48 17.46 -6.71
CA THR A 165 12.72 18.80 -7.29
C THR A 165 11.84 19.05 -8.51
N LEU A 166 11.73 18.07 -9.42
CA LEU A 166 10.85 18.16 -10.59
C LEU A 166 9.37 18.28 -10.20
N TYR A 167 8.90 17.45 -9.26
CA TYR A 167 7.53 17.51 -8.73
C TYR A 167 7.24 18.88 -8.08
N CYS A 168 8.09 19.30 -7.15
CA CYS A 168 7.97 20.56 -6.41
C CYS A 168 8.10 21.79 -7.31
N GLY A 169 8.83 21.69 -8.42
CA GLY A 169 8.95 22.75 -9.42
C GLY A 169 7.70 22.92 -10.28
N ARG A 170 6.90 21.85 -10.47
CA ARG A 170 5.61 21.91 -11.16
C ARG A 170 4.46 22.28 -10.23
N PHE A 171 4.57 21.94 -8.95
CA PHE A 171 3.64 22.37 -7.91
C PHE A 171 4.16 23.61 -7.18
N ASP A 172 4.07 24.74 -7.88
CA ASP A 172 4.56 26.06 -7.44
C ASP A 172 3.45 26.98 -6.91
N GLU A 173 3.84 28.15 -6.37
CA GLU A 173 2.91 29.12 -5.79
C GLU A 173 1.95 29.70 -6.84
N ALA A 174 2.41 29.83 -8.10
CA ALA A 174 1.57 30.33 -9.18
C ALA A 174 0.43 29.37 -9.51
N PHE A 175 0.72 28.08 -9.61
CA PHE A 175 -0.27 27.04 -9.79
C PHE A 175 -1.22 26.95 -8.59
N LYS A 176 -0.70 26.95 -7.36
CA LYS A 176 -1.51 26.96 -6.13
C LYS A 176 -2.49 28.13 -6.11
N ALA A 177 -2.04 29.34 -6.44
CA ALA A 177 -2.88 30.53 -6.49
C ALA A 177 -3.97 30.42 -7.58
N ARG A 178 -3.64 29.90 -8.76
CA ARG A 178 -4.61 29.66 -9.85
C ARG A 178 -5.64 28.62 -9.45
N LEU A 179 -5.22 27.52 -8.85
CA LEU A 179 -6.11 26.47 -8.37
C LEU A 179 -7.05 27.01 -7.29
N LEU A 180 -6.53 27.73 -6.29
CA LEU A 180 -7.34 28.36 -5.25
C LEU A 180 -8.35 29.35 -5.83
N LYS A 181 -7.94 30.19 -6.79
CA LYS A 181 -8.84 31.12 -7.49
C LYS A 181 -9.99 30.37 -8.18
N HIS A 182 -9.68 29.29 -8.90
CA HIS A 182 -10.69 28.48 -9.57
C HIS A 182 -11.62 27.76 -8.60
N LEU A 183 -11.09 27.24 -7.48
CA LEU A 183 -11.90 26.58 -6.45
C LEU A 183 -12.87 27.53 -5.74
N ARG A 184 -12.55 28.82 -5.67
CA ARG A 184 -13.41 29.89 -5.11
C ARG A 184 -14.43 30.41 -6.11
N ALA A 185 -14.03 30.54 -7.37
CA ALA A 185 -14.86 31.03 -8.45
C ALA A 185 -14.60 30.18 -9.71
N PRO A 186 -15.34 29.06 -9.88
CA PRO A 186 -15.13 28.15 -11.00
C PRO A 186 -15.27 28.89 -12.34
N SER A 187 -14.25 28.75 -13.17
CA SER A 187 -14.20 29.36 -14.51
C SER A 187 -13.81 28.32 -15.55
N ASP A 188 -14.62 28.19 -16.60
CA ASP A 188 -14.37 27.21 -17.66
C ASP A 188 -13.08 27.51 -18.45
N THR A 189 -12.60 28.76 -18.48
CA THR A 189 -11.36 29.15 -19.17
C THR A 189 -10.10 28.50 -18.59
N ASP A 190 -9.99 28.33 -17.28
CA ASP A 190 -8.80 27.75 -16.62
C ASP A 190 -8.92 26.24 -16.37
N LYS A 191 -10.14 25.70 -16.42
CA LYS A 191 -10.44 24.33 -16.01
C LYS A 191 -9.58 23.29 -16.70
N GLY A 192 -9.50 23.34 -18.03
CA GLY A 192 -8.73 22.36 -18.81
C GLY A 192 -7.24 22.35 -18.44
N SER A 193 -6.63 23.53 -18.33
CA SER A 193 -5.22 23.67 -17.91
C SER A 193 -4.98 23.16 -16.50
N LEU A 194 -5.89 23.43 -15.56
CA LEU A 194 -5.76 22.96 -14.18
C LEU A 194 -5.86 21.44 -14.09
N LEU A 195 -6.81 20.82 -14.78
CA LEU A 195 -6.97 19.35 -14.79
C LEU A 195 -5.76 18.65 -15.40
N THR A 196 -5.20 19.18 -16.48
CA THR A 196 -3.98 18.63 -17.07
C THR A 196 -2.81 18.67 -16.08
N THR A 197 -2.62 19.79 -15.39
CA THR A 197 -1.54 19.92 -14.39
C THR A 197 -1.78 19.04 -13.17
N LEU A 198 -3.01 18.97 -12.63
CA LEU A 198 -3.34 18.10 -11.50
C LEU A 198 -3.07 16.62 -11.81
N ARG A 199 -3.45 16.15 -13.00
CA ARG A 199 -3.19 14.78 -13.44
C ARG A 199 -1.69 14.52 -13.59
N ALA A 200 -0.94 15.45 -14.19
CA ALA A 200 0.51 15.35 -14.30
C ALA A 200 1.19 15.28 -12.92
N LEU A 201 0.76 16.13 -11.97
CA LEU A 201 1.22 16.10 -10.59
C LEU A 201 0.85 14.77 -9.92
N LYS A 202 -0.33 14.21 -10.18
CA LYS A 202 -0.77 12.91 -9.64
C LYS A 202 0.17 11.80 -10.08
N TYR A 203 0.48 11.73 -11.38
CA TYR A 203 1.43 10.74 -11.90
C TYR A 203 2.84 10.91 -11.32
N ALA A 204 3.31 12.16 -11.20
CA ALA A 204 4.60 12.44 -10.59
C ALA A 204 4.64 12.04 -9.11
N ALA A 205 3.59 12.35 -8.34
CA ALA A 205 3.44 11.94 -6.94
C ALA A 205 3.45 10.41 -6.79
N ASN A 206 2.73 9.70 -7.67
CA ASN A 206 2.73 8.23 -7.66
C ASN A 206 4.12 7.65 -7.97
N PHE A 207 4.83 8.25 -8.94
CA PHE A 207 6.19 7.83 -9.30
C PHE A 207 7.19 7.97 -8.15
N ILE A 208 7.06 9.01 -7.33
CA ILE A 208 7.90 9.25 -6.15
C ILE A 208 7.35 8.60 -4.87
N MET A 209 6.33 7.74 -4.99
CA MET A 209 5.66 7.05 -3.88
C MET A 209 5.09 8.00 -2.80
N ALA A 210 4.63 9.20 -3.20
CA ALA A 210 3.93 10.15 -2.34
C ALA A 210 2.41 9.87 -2.35
N PHE A 211 2.02 8.73 -1.78
CA PHE A 211 0.67 8.19 -1.87
C PHE A 211 -0.41 9.13 -1.29
N LYS A 212 -0.13 9.87 -0.21
CA LYS A 212 -1.12 10.81 0.36
C LYS A 212 -1.29 12.04 -0.52
N SER A 213 -0.22 12.49 -1.16
CA SER A 213 -0.28 13.52 -2.21
C SER A 213 -1.13 13.05 -3.39
N VAL A 214 -1.03 11.78 -3.81
CA VAL A 214 -1.89 11.20 -4.86
C VAL A 214 -3.38 11.31 -4.49
N LEU A 215 -3.76 10.91 -3.28
CA LEU A 215 -5.16 10.97 -2.81
C LEU A 215 -5.70 12.41 -2.76
N LEU A 216 -4.88 13.36 -2.28
CA LEU A 216 -5.24 14.78 -2.25
C LEU A 216 -5.38 15.36 -3.65
N LEU A 217 -4.46 15.03 -4.57
CA LEU A 217 -4.52 15.46 -5.96
C LEU A 217 -5.73 14.91 -6.70
N GLU A 218 -6.12 13.66 -6.42
CA GLU A 218 -7.35 13.06 -6.93
C GLU A 218 -8.60 13.79 -6.41
N SER A 219 -8.67 14.02 -5.10
CA SER A 219 -9.74 14.79 -4.47
C SER A 219 -9.86 16.20 -5.06
N LEU A 220 -8.73 16.88 -5.28
CA LEU A 220 -8.68 18.20 -5.92
C LEU A 220 -9.08 18.15 -7.41
N THR A 221 -8.76 17.05 -8.11
CA THR A 221 -9.17 16.85 -9.51
C THR A 221 -10.68 16.73 -9.62
N LEU A 222 -11.29 15.85 -8.81
CA LEU A 222 -12.76 15.72 -8.71
C LEU A 222 -13.40 17.07 -8.37
N ALA A 223 -12.76 17.81 -7.47
CA ALA A 223 -13.23 19.12 -7.07
C ALA A 223 -13.29 20.14 -8.22
N VAL A 224 -12.29 20.14 -9.11
CA VAL A 224 -12.26 21.01 -10.31
C VAL A 224 -13.22 20.49 -11.39
N GLU A 225 -13.45 19.17 -11.45
CA GLU A 225 -14.37 18.56 -12.43
C GLU A 225 -15.84 18.89 -12.14
N GLN A 226 -16.24 18.92 -10.87
CA GLN A 226 -17.61 19.23 -10.46
C GLN A 226 -17.92 20.73 -10.64
N LYS A 227 -18.90 21.06 -11.51
CA LYS A 227 -19.31 22.44 -11.84
C LYS A 227 -20.22 23.10 -10.80
N THR A 228 -20.46 22.49 -9.64
CA THR A 228 -21.48 22.96 -8.70
C THR A 228 -20.97 24.12 -7.83
N PRO A 229 -21.82 25.15 -7.59
CA PRO A 229 -21.56 26.14 -6.54
C PRO A 229 -21.48 25.39 -5.22
N ARG A 230 -20.33 25.49 -4.56
CA ARG A 230 -20.05 24.79 -3.31
C ARG A 230 -20.72 25.51 -2.14
N ALA A 231 -21.26 24.75 -1.20
CA ALA A 231 -21.59 25.33 0.09
C ALA A 231 -20.31 25.90 0.73
N ALA A 232 -20.44 26.93 1.59
CA ALA A 232 -19.27 27.51 2.25
C ALA A 232 -18.41 26.48 3.01
N GLY A 233 -19.04 25.43 3.56
CA GLY A 233 -18.35 24.31 4.22
C GLY A 233 -17.50 23.47 3.26
N ASP A 234 -18.00 23.22 2.06
CA ASP A 234 -17.30 22.46 1.01
C ASP A 234 -16.04 23.19 0.53
N GLN A 235 -16.13 24.52 0.42
CA GLN A 235 -14.97 25.35 0.06
C GLN A 235 -13.87 25.24 1.11
N ALA A 236 -14.21 25.31 2.40
CA ALA A 236 -13.23 25.19 3.49
C ALA A 236 -12.50 23.84 3.51
N LEU A 237 -13.20 22.75 3.17
CA LEU A 237 -12.61 21.42 3.08
C LEU A 237 -11.59 21.33 1.94
N VAL A 238 -11.90 21.90 0.78
CA VAL A 238 -10.99 21.84 -0.37
C VAL A 238 -9.79 22.77 -0.18
N GLU A 239 -9.98 23.93 0.45
CA GLU A 239 -8.85 24.79 0.86
C GLU A 239 -7.93 24.06 1.86
N ARG A 240 -8.51 23.29 2.79
CA ARG A 240 -7.74 22.44 3.72
C ARG A 240 -6.98 21.32 3.00
N ALA A 241 -7.56 20.71 1.97
CA ALA A 241 -6.90 19.67 1.19
C ALA A 241 -5.68 20.24 0.46
N LEU A 242 -5.83 21.42 -0.14
CA LEU A 242 -4.74 22.14 -0.78
C LEU A 242 -3.64 22.52 0.22
N MET A 243 -4.01 22.93 1.44
CA MET A 243 -3.05 23.23 2.52
C MET A 243 -2.24 21.99 2.90
N TYR A 244 -2.89 20.83 3.12
CA TYR A 244 -2.17 19.59 3.44
C TYR A 244 -1.24 19.17 2.31
N LEU A 245 -1.69 19.23 1.05
CA LEU A 245 -0.86 18.93 -0.10
C LEU A 245 0.37 19.86 -0.17
N TRP A 246 0.20 21.14 0.19
CA TRP A 246 1.29 22.11 0.28
C TRP A 246 2.31 21.75 1.36
N THR A 247 1.84 21.31 2.53
CA THR A 247 2.70 20.84 3.62
C THR A 247 3.52 19.62 3.21
N LEU A 248 2.91 18.63 2.56
CA LEU A 248 3.62 17.45 2.06
C LEU A 248 4.66 17.83 1.00
N ARG A 249 4.31 18.75 0.10
CA ARG A 249 5.26 19.31 -0.88
C ARG A 249 6.45 20.01 -0.22
N ALA A 250 6.25 20.69 0.92
CA ALA A 250 7.34 21.34 1.64
C ALA A 250 8.36 20.32 2.16
N GLY A 251 7.91 19.20 2.73
CA GLY A 251 8.77 18.10 3.14
C GLY A 251 9.51 17.45 1.96
N LEU A 252 8.82 17.19 0.85
CA LEU A 252 9.48 16.69 -0.37
C LEU A 252 10.56 17.67 -0.86
N SER A 253 10.32 18.98 -0.77
CA SER A 253 11.30 19.99 -1.16
C SER A 253 12.51 20.09 -0.23
N SER A 254 12.40 19.67 1.03
CA SER A 254 13.55 19.51 1.94
C SER A 254 14.30 18.19 1.72
N GLY A 255 13.85 17.35 0.79
CA GLY A 255 14.45 16.05 0.53
C GLY A 255 13.96 14.94 1.46
N GLU A 256 12.86 15.18 2.19
CA GLU A 256 12.23 14.19 3.06
C GLU A 256 11.19 13.37 2.29
N HIS A 257 11.07 12.08 2.60
CA HIS A 257 9.96 11.28 2.12
C HIS A 257 8.65 11.72 2.78
N GLU A 258 7.53 11.61 2.06
CA GLU A 258 6.20 11.98 2.53
C GLU A 258 5.85 11.34 3.89
N MET A 259 6.24 10.08 4.11
CA MET A 259 6.04 9.35 5.36
C MET A 259 6.65 10.06 6.58
N VAL A 260 7.80 10.74 6.40
CA VAL A 260 8.44 11.52 7.48
C VAL A 260 7.54 12.71 7.84
N THR A 261 7.12 13.48 6.84
CA THR A 261 6.27 14.66 7.02
C THR A 261 4.92 14.32 7.65
N LEU A 262 4.31 13.20 7.23
CA LEU A 262 3.05 12.69 7.80
C LEU A 262 3.19 12.36 9.28
N SER A 263 4.31 11.75 9.68
CA SER A 263 4.56 11.35 11.07
C SER A 263 4.72 12.55 12.01
N VAL A 264 5.38 13.62 11.56
CA VAL A 264 5.65 14.81 12.37
C VAL A 264 4.38 15.63 12.61
N ALA A 265 3.49 15.67 11.62
CA ALA A 265 2.36 16.58 11.60
C ALA A 265 0.99 15.91 11.90
N SER A 266 0.99 14.61 12.21
CA SER A 266 -0.23 13.82 12.47
C SER A 266 -1.31 14.03 11.40
N LEU A 267 -0.87 14.12 10.14
CA LEU A 267 -1.72 14.47 9.00
C LEU A 267 -2.46 13.26 8.42
N ASP A 268 -1.97 12.05 8.67
CA ASP A 268 -2.40 10.87 7.94
C ASP A 268 -3.91 10.59 8.03
N SER A 269 -4.43 10.48 9.26
CA SER A 269 -5.86 10.29 9.52
C SER A 269 -6.71 11.47 9.00
N ARG A 270 -6.21 12.70 9.14
CA ARG A 270 -6.89 13.92 8.69
C ARG A 270 -7.00 14.00 7.18
N ILE A 271 -6.00 13.49 6.44
CA ILE A 271 -6.03 13.44 4.98
C ILE A 271 -7.05 12.40 4.51
N GLU A 272 -7.09 11.22 5.13
CA GLU A 272 -8.05 10.16 4.76
C GLU A 272 -9.49 10.61 4.98
N GLU A 273 -9.80 11.17 6.14
CA GLU A 273 -11.11 11.74 6.45
C GLU A 273 -11.50 12.80 5.41
N LEU A 274 -10.57 13.70 5.10
CA LEU A 274 -10.82 14.80 4.17
C LEU A 274 -11.07 14.31 2.74
N CYS A 275 -10.29 13.34 2.25
CA CYS A 275 -10.47 12.74 0.93
C CYS A 275 -11.82 12.04 0.83
N PHE A 276 -12.22 11.31 1.89
CA PHE A 276 -13.52 10.66 1.96
C PHE A 276 -14.69 11.66 1.93
N ILE A 277 -14.57 12.79 2.62
CA ILE A 277 -15.61 13.82 2.59
C ILE A 277 -15.71 14.46 1.19
N ILE A 278 -14.57 14.81 0.59
CA ILE A 278 -14.54 15.44 -0.75
C ILE A 278 -15.09 14.50 -1.83
N SER A 279 -14.77 13.21 -1.78
CA SER A 279 -15.27 12.26 -2.79
C SER A 279 -16.79 12.15 -2.78
N ARG A 280 -17.42 12.23 -1.60
CA ARG A 280 -18.89 12.17 -1.44
C ARG A 280 -19.63 13.44 -1.81
N MET A 281 -18.94 14.56 -2.02
CA MET A 281 -19.58 15.79 -2.48
C MET A 281 -20.18 15.63 -3.89
N GLY A 282 -19.62 14.74 -4.72
CA GLY A 282 -20.12 14.47 -6.06
C GLY A 282 -21.41 13.66 -6.13
N ASP A 283 -21.75 12.92 -5.07
CA ASP A 283 -22.89 11.99 -5.08
C ASP A 283 -24.23 12.66 -4.72
N LYS A 284 -24.22 13.94 -4.31
CA LYS A 284 -25.40 14.66 -3.81
C LYS A 284 -26.12 15.51 -4.87
N SER A 285 -25.66 15.48 -6.12
CA SER A 285 -26.25 16.19 -7.27
C SER A 285 -27.01 15.23 -8.16
#